data_AF-A0A960K6B9-F1
#
_entry.id   AF-A0A960K6B9-F1
#
_cell.length_a   1.000
_cell.length_b   1.000
_cell.length_c   1.000
_cell.angle_alpha   90.00
_cell.angle_beta   90.00
_cell.angle_gamma   90.00
#
_symmetry.space_group_name_H-M   'P 1'
#
loop_
_entity.id
_entity.type
_entity.pdbx_description
1 polymer ?
#
loop_
_entity_poly.entity_id
_entity_poly.type
_entity_poly.pdbx_seq_one_letter_code
_entity_poly.pdbx_strand_id
1 'polypeptide(L)'
;DITVFPAKKIAAGACSGNGILFDISDPLNPQRIDVVADAGFAYWHSATFNNDGTKVIFTDEWGGGSRPRCRAFDPLDWGADAIYDIVDGKLVFKSYYKMAAPQLEQENCVAHNGSIVPVPGRDIFVQAWYQGGLSVIDFTDSAHPTEIAYFDRGPIDAEDLVLGGFWSTYWYGGKIYGTEIVRGLDVLSLVPSDHLSRNEIAAAALADAGGVFNPQQQFPVAWPADPVVARAYVDQLQRTGGLPEVRIAELSTALDRAAAELEAGAGDADLASQLDSLAAFVAGGQADSDQSGRLAALGGTLRGIAEGLR
;
A
#
# COMPACT_ATOMS: atom_id res chain seq x y z
N ASP A 1 -16.30 -3.99 10.23
CA ASP A 1 -15.03 -4.43 10.83
C ASP A 1 -14.28 -3.34 11.56
N ILE A 2 -13.28 -3.69 12.37
CA ILE A 2 -12.40 -2.75 13.08
C ILE A 2 -10.96 -3.12 12.80
N THR A 3 -10.17 -2.12 12.43
CA THR A 3 -8.71 -2.22 12.29
C THR A 3 -8.04 -1.30 13.29
N VAL A 4 -7.08 -1.81 14.04
CA VAL A 4 -6.34 -1.05 15.05
C VAL A 4 -4.94 -0.70 14.55
N PHE A 5 -4.46 0.47 14.94
CA PHE A 5 -3.09 0.93 14.71
C PHE A 5 -2.44 1.31 16.06
N PRO A 6 -1.96 0.32 16.83
CA PRO A 6 -1.61 0.52 18.24
C PRO A 6 -0.48 1.54 18.45
N ALA A 7 0.47 1.62 17.53
CA ALA A 7 1.60 2.57 17.61
C ALA A 7 1.15 4.04 17.66
N LYS A 8 -0.02 4.36 17.10
CA LYS A 8 -0.65 5.68 17.18
C LYS A 8 -1.84 5.75 18.13
N LYS A 9 -2.16 4.65 18.81
CA LYS A 9 -3.31 4.54 19.72
C LYS A 9 -4.63 4.91 19.04
N ILE A 10 -4.78 4.56 17.75
CA ILE A 10 -6.01 4.80 16.99
C ILE A 10 -6.58 3.49 16.45
N ALA A 11 -7.89 3.48 16.19
CA ALA A 11 -8.56 2.42 15.44
C ALA A 11 -9.57 3.01 14.44
N ALA A 12 -9.76 2.34 13.32
CA ALA A 12 -10.79 2.69 12.34
C ALA A 12 -11.85 1.58 12.32
N GLY A 13 -13.11 1.96 12.50
CA GLY A 13 -14.25 1.06 12.42
C GLY A 13 -15.13 1.37 11.21
N ALA A 14 -15.38 0.35 10.41
CA ALA A 14 -16.41 0.33 9.39
C ALA A 14 -17.65 -0.36 9.99
N CYS A 15 -18.64 0.44 10.38
CA CYS A 15 -19.73 0.01 11.27
C CYS A 15 -21.07 -0.16 10.51
N SER A 16 -21.03 -0.78 9.33
CA SER A 16 -22.16 -1.02 8.42
C SER A 16 -22.89 0.22 7.88
N GLY A 17 -22.81 1.38 8.55
CA GLY A 17 -23.41 2.63 8.11
C GLY A 17 -22.53 3.87 8.23
N ASN A 18 -21.40 3.78 8.94
CA ASN A 18 -20.46 4.90 9.09
C ASN A 18 -19.02 4.39 9.18
N GLY A 19 -18.09 5.25 8.77
CA GLY A 19 -16.67 5.14 9.12
C GLY A 19 -16.40 5.92 10.40
N ILE A 20 -15.72 5.30 11.36
CA ILE A 20 -15.45 5.89 12.67
C ILE A 20 -13.96 5.82 12.99
N LEU A 21 -13.39 6.92 13.44
CA LEU A 21 -12.05 6.96 14.01
C LEU A 21 -12.14 6.96 15.54
N PHE A 22 -11.40 6.07 16.19
CA PHE A 22 -11.38 5.89 17.64
C PHE A 22 -10.00 6.21 18.22
N ASP A 23 -9.97 6.76 19.42
CA ASP A 23 -8.85 6.76 20.34
C ASP A 23 -8.92 5.47 21.15
N ILE A 24 -7.83 4.68 21.09
CA ILE A 24 -7.66 3.43 21.82
C ILE A 24 -6.48 3.52 22.80
N SER A 25 -6.16 4.72 23.31
CA SER A 25 -5.17 4.92 24.37
C SER A 25 -5.50 4.14 25.65
N ASP A 26 -6.79 3.95 25.91
CA ASP A 26 -7.35 2.95 26.83
C ASP A 26 -8.20 1.96 26.02
N PRO A 27 -7.65 0.79 25.62
CA PRO A 27 -8.37 -0.17 24.78
C PRO A 27 -9.63 -0.75 25.44
N LEU A 28 -9.77 -0.69 26.77
CA LEU A 28 -10.96 -1.15 27.48
C LEU A 28 -12.08 -0.10 27.48
N ASN A 29 -11.77 1.14 27.11
CA ASN A 29 -12.70 2.27 27.06
C ASN A 29 -12.41 3.18 25.85
N PRO A 30 -12.56 2.66 24.61
CA PRO A 30 -12.25 3.42 23.40
C PRO A 30 -13.18 4.63 23.25
N GLN A 31 -12.64 5.76 22.80
CA GLN A 31 -13.40 6.99 22.59
C GLN A 31 -13.50 7.32 21.11
N ARG A 32 -14.66 7.78 20.66
CA ARG A 32 -14.82 8.25 19.28
C ARG A 32 -14.12 9.60 19.10
N ILE A 33 -13.19 9.67 18.17
CA ILE A 33 -12.53 10.91 17.74
C ILE A 33 -13.39 11.60 16.68
N ASP A 34 -13.73 10.87 15.60
CA ASP A 34 -14.47 11.41 14.47
C ASP A 34 -15.37 10.35 13.81
N VAL A 35 -16.34 10.80 13.03
CA VAL A 35 -17.28 9.95 12.29
C VAL A 35 -17.65 10.57 10.96
N VAL A 36 -17.66 9.73 9.92
CA VAL A 36 -18.08 10.09 8.57
C VAL A 36 -19.21 9.18 8.11
N ALA A 37 -20.11 9.76 7.34
CA ALA A 37 -21.18 9.08 6.64
C ALA A 37 -21.13 9.50 5.17
N ASP A 38 -21.56 8.61 4.30
CA ASP A 38 -21.49 8.81 2.87
C ASP A 38 -22.78 8.27 2.24
N ALA A 39 -23.46 9.12 1.46
CA ALA A 39 -24.71 8.75 0.80
C ALA A 39 -24.48 7.76 -0.35
N GLY A 40 -23.25 7.71 -0.88
CA GLY A 40 -22.80 6.76 -1.89
C GLY A 40 -22.31 5.43 -1.31
N PHE A 41 -22.26 5.27 0.02
CA PHE A 41 -21.97 4.00 0.67
C PHE A 41 -23.25 3.36 1.19
N ALA A 42 -23.42 2.06 0.93
CA ALA A 42 -24.54 1.29 1.45
C ALA A 42 -24.15 0.39 2.62
N TYR A 43 -22.91 -0.11 2.65
CA TYR A 43 -22.42 -0.99 3.70
C TYR A 43 -20.92 -0.82 3.94
N TRP A 44 -20.59 -0.02 4.95
CA TRP A 44 -19.21 0.18 5.42
C TRP A 44 -18.68 -1.13 6.00
N HIS A 45 -17.84 -1.82 5.24
CA HIS A 45 -17.44 -3.19 5.55
C HIS A 45 -16.11 -3.25 6.29
N SER A 46 -15.04 -2.75 5.66
CA SER A 46 -13.69 -2.78 6.23
C SER A 46 -12.98 -1.43 6.21
N ALA A 47 -11.92 -1.33 6.99
CA ALA A 47 -11.08 -0.15 7.13
C ALA A 47 -9.61 -0.59 7.15
N THR A 48 -8.74 0.09 6.42
CA THR A 48 -7.30 -0.21 6.38
C THR A 48 -6.50 1.08 6.45
N PHE A 49 -5.58 1.19 7.40
CA PHE A 49 -4.65 2.30 7.44
C PHE A 49 -3.50 2.10 6.46
N ASN A 50 -2.93 3.21 5.98
CA ASN A 50 -1.61 3.17 5.37
C ASN A 50 -0.51 2.88 6.41
N ASN A 51 0.73 2.67 5.94
CA ASN A 51 1.83 2.25 6.82
C ASN A 51 2.13 3.25 7.96
N ASP A 52 1.88 4.53 7.73
CA ASP A 52 2.13 5.57 8.72
C ASP A 52 0.91 5.83 9.63
N GLY A 53 -0.24 5.20 9.39
CA GLY A 53 -1.47 5.51 10.12
C GLY A 53 -1.91 6.97 9.99
N THR A 54 -1.69 7.57 8.82
CA THR A 54 -2.08 8.95 8.46
C THR A 54 -3.25 8.99 7.48
N LYS A 55 -3.59 7.85 6.88
CA LYS A 55 -4.68 7.68 5.93
C LYS A 55 -5.47 6.44 6.26
N VAL A 56 -6.73 6.40 5.86
CA VAL A 56 -7.58 5.21 5.94
C VAL A 56 -8.38 5.03 4.66
N ILE A 57 -8.42 3.78 4.18
CA ILE A 57 -9.30 3.32 3.11
C ILE A 57 -10.47 2.60 3.77
N PHE A 58 -11.70 3.05 3.50
CA PHE A 58 -12.92 2.33 3.85
C PHE A 58 -13.52 1.68 2.62
N THR A 59 -14.05 0.48 2.78
CA THR A 59 -14.65 -0.30 1.68
C THR A 59 -16.17 -0.35 1.81
N ASP A 60 -16.87 -0.18 0.68
CA ASP A 60 -18.31 -0.35 0.57
C ASP A 60 -18.65 -1.70 -0.07
N GLU A 61 -19.26 -2.59 0.70
CA GLU A 61 -19.74 -3.88 0.18
C GLU A 61 -21.19 -3.75 -0.33
N TRP A 62 -21.42 -2.78 -1.21
CA TRP A 62 -22.78 -2.45 -1.67
C TRP A 62 -23.54 -3.67 -2.20
N GLY A 63 -24.67 -3.99 -1.58
CA GLY A 63 -25.47 -5.15 -1.98
C GLY A 63 -25.00 -6.47 -1.37
N GLY A 64 -24.18 -6.40 -0.31
CA GLY A 64 -23.78 -7.53 0.52
C GLY A 64 -22.99 -8.57 -0.25
N GLY A 65 -22.08 -8.12 -1.10
CA GLY A 65 -21.11 -8.97 -1.79
C GLY A 65 -21.67 -9.84 -2.90
N SER A 66 -23.00 -9.97 -3.01
CA SER A 66 -23.68 -10.88 -3.94
C SER A 66 -24.19 -10.21 -5.22
N ARG A 67 -24.16 -8.88 -5.30
CA ARG A 67 -24.71 -8.14 -6.45
C ARG A 67 -23.61 -7.74 -7.44
N PRO A 68 -23.93 -7.63 -8.74
CA PRO A 68 -22.97 -7.17 -9.74
C PRO A 68 -22.92 -5.65 -9.74
N ARG A 69 -22.03 -5.04 -8.95
CA ARG A 69 -21.90 -3.57 -8.80
C ARG A 69 -20.66 -2.98 -9.47
N CYS A 70 -20.10 -3.69 -10.44
CA CYS A 70 -18.98 -3.24 -11.24
C CYS A 70 -19.34 -3.17 -12.73
N ARG A 71 -20.63 -3.05 -13.08
CA ARG A 71 -21.06 -3.00 -14.48
C ARG A 71 -20.70 -1.64 -15.08
N ALA A 72 -20.54 -1.58 -16.39
CA ALA A 72 -20.14 -0.35 -17.10
C ALA A 72 -21.06 0.86 -16.89
N PHE A 73 -22.29 0.64 -16.41
CA PHE A 73 -23.28 1.69 -16.12
C PHE A 73 -23.51 1.94 -14.63
N ASP A 74 -22.88 1.17 -13.74
CA ASP A 74 -22.93 1.45 -12.31
C ASP A 74 -22.08 2.71 -12.00
N PRO A 75 -22.55 3.61 -11.13
CA PRO A 75 -21.73 4.72 -10.64
C PRO A 75 -20.41 4.24 -10.03
N LEU A 76 -19.31 4.97 -10.27
CA LEU A 76 -17.98 4.61 -9.76
C LEU A 76 -17.84 4.77 -8.24
N ASP A 77 -18.80 5.44 -7.59
CA ASP A 77 -18.87 5.59 -6.13
C ASP A 77 -19.69 4.48 -5.46
N TRP A 78 -20.30 3.55 -6.22
CA TRP A 78 -21.07 2.44 -5.64
C TRP A 78 -20.21 1.21 -5.40
N GLY A 79 -20.23 0.69 -4.18
CA GLY A 79 -19.46 -0.51 -3.84
C GLY A 79 -17.96 -0.31 -4.05
N ALA A 80 -17.50 0.91 -3.79
CA ALA A 80 -16.17 1.43 -4.04
C ALA A 80 -15.40 1.59 -2.73
N ASP A 81 -14.15 2.01 -2.83
CA ASP A 81 -13.37 2.50 -1.72
C ASP A 81 -13.57 4.00 -1.53
N ALA A 82 -13.51 4.47 -0.30
CA ALA A 82 -13.42 5.88 0.06
C ALA A 82 -12.15 6.12 0.87
N ILE A 83 -11.31 7.04 0.37
CA ILE A 83 -9.99 7.33 0.91
C ILE A 83 -10.05 8.63 1.70
N TYR A 84 -9.56 8.58 2.94
CA TYR A 84 -9.53 9.71 3.86
C TYR A 84 -8.12 9.92 4.39
N ASP A 85 -7.69 11.18 4.45
CA ASP A 85 -6.56 11.59 5.27
C ASP A 85 -7.01 11.81 6.71
N ILE A 86 -6.12 11.57 7.67
CA ILE A 86 -6.34 11.86 9.08
C ILE A 86 -5.57 13.14 9.42
N VAL A 87 -6.28 14.25 9.50
CA VAL A 87 -5.71 15.58 9.77
C VAL A 87 -6.27 16.10 11.09
N ASP A 88 -5.41 16.32 12.08
CA ASP A 88 -5.79 16.77 13.42
C ASP A 88 -6.91 15.92 14.06
N GLY A 89 -6.83 14.60 13.86
CA GLY A 89 -7.83 13.64 14.34
C GLY A 89 -9.12 13.59 13.54
N LYS A 90 -9.22 14.29 12.40
CA LYS A 90 -10.41 14.29 11.55
C LYS A 90 -10.21 13.50 10.27
N LEU A 91 -11.26 12.81 9.85
CA LEU A 91 -11.32 12.10 8.57
C LEU A 91 -11.66 13.11 7.46
N VAL A 92 -10.67 13.46 6.65
CA VAL A 92 -10.81 14.38 5.52
C VAL A 92 -10.92 13.57 4.23
N PHE A 93 -12.11 13.53 3.65
CA PHE A 93 -12.38 12.83 2.39
C PHE A 93 -11.48 13.37 1.27
N LYS A 94 -10.93 12.47 0.46
CA LYS A 94 -10.07 12.82 -0.68
C LYS A 94 -10.65 12.35 -2.00
N SER A 95 -10.93 11.06 -2.13
CA SER A 95 -11.45 10.49 -3.36
C SER A 95 -12.13 9.15 -3.11
N TYR A 96 -12.84 8.69 -4.13
CA TYR A 96 -13.21 7.29 -4.27
C TYR A 96 -12.19 6.54 -5.11
N TYR A 97 -12.15 5.22 -4.97
CA TYR A 97 -11.52 4.33 -5.92
C TYR A 97 -12.43 3.13 -6.23
N LYS A 98 -12.51 2.78 -7.51
CA LYS A 98 -13.19 1.58 -8.01
C LYS A 98 -12.27 0.95 -9.06
N MET A 99 -12.23 -0.38 -9.11
CA MET A 99 -11.52 -1.10 -10.17
C MET A 99 -11.89 -0.59 -11.56
N ALA A 100 -10.91 -0.53 -12.47
CA ALA A 100 -11.08 0.13 -13.76
C ALA A 100 -11.87 -0.74 -14.77
N ALA A 101 -11.74 -2.06 -14.68
CA ALA A 101 -12.35 -2.99 -15.62
C ALA A 101 -13.83 -3.24 -15.30
N PRO A 102 -14.78 -2.90 -16.19
CA PRO A 102 -16.17 -3.22 -15.97
C PRO A 102 -16.41 -4.74 -16.05
N GLN A 103 -17.31 -5.23 -15.22
CA GLN A 103 -17.68 -6.64 -15.07
C GLN A 103 -19.06 -6.93 -15.68
N LEU A 104 -19.33 -8.21 -15.94
CA LEU A 104 -20.61 -8.69 -16.47
C LEU A 104 -21.70 -8.70 -15.40
N GLU A 105 -22.95 -8.88 -15.84
CA GLU A 105 -24.10 -8.99 -14.93
C GLU A 105 -24.12 -10.31 -14.13
N GLN A 106 -23.35 -11.30 -14.55
CA GLN A 106 -23.17 -12.61 -13.91
C GLN A 106 -22.12 -12.58 -12.77
N GLU A 107 -21.46 -11.44 -12.56
CA GLU A 107 -20.31 -11.33 -11.68
C GLU A 107 -20.64 -10.48 -10.45
N ASN A 108 -20.77 -11.11 -9.29
CA ASN A 108 -20.85 -10.34 -8.05
C ASN A 108 -19.51 -9.60 -7.83
N CYS A 109 -19.58 -8.29 -7.63
CA CYS A 109 -18.39 -7.45 -7.59
C CYS A 109 -18.64 -6.16 -6.82
N VAL A 110 -17.86 -5.95 -5.77
CA VAL A 110 -17.76 -4.77 -4.90
C VAL A 110 -16.41 -4.78 -4.19
N ALA A 111 -16.00 -3.62 -3.66
CA ALA A 111 -14.84 -3.49 -2.80
C ALA A 111 -14.93 -4.43 -1.60
N HIS A 112 -13.82 -5.11 -1.29
CA HIS A 112 -13.77 -6.04 -0.17
C HIS A 112 -12.39 -6.06 0.49
N ASN A 113 -12.11 -7.07 1.31
CA ASN A 113 -10.93 -7.10 2.17
C ASN A 113 -9.60 -7.11 1.42
N GLY A 114 -8.63 -6.39 1.99
CA GLY A 114 -7.30 -6.16 1.43
C GLY A 114 -6.23 -5.91 2.50
N SER A 115 -5.00 -5.64 2.08
CA SER A 115 -3.92 -5.17 2.96
C SER A 115 -2.88 -4.33 2.22
N ILE A 116 -2.04 -3.63 2.98
CA ILE A 116 -0.95 -2.83 2.42
C ILE A 116 0.14 -3.73 1.83
N VAL A 117 0.63 -3.37 0.64
CA VAL A 117 1.90 -3.86 0.07
C VAL A 117 2.98 -2.87 0.51
N PRO A 118 3.93 -3.26 1.39
CA PRO A 118 4.83 -2.35 2.07
C PRO A 118 6.02 -1.93 1.17
N VAL A 119 5.75 -1.25 0.07
CA VAL A 119 6.80 -0.61 -0.74
C VAL A 119 7.27 0.66 -0.02
N PRO A 120 8.58 0.84 0.23
CA PRO A 120 9.08 2.01 0.95
C PRO A 120 8.71 3.31 0.23
N GLY A 121 8.20 4.30 0.99
CA GLY A 121 7.83 5.63 0.48
C GLY A 121 6.58 5.66 -0.41
N ARG A 122 5.77 4.59 -0.41
CA ARG A 122 4.51 4.51 -1.15
C ARG A 122 3.41 3.90 -0.31
N ASP A 123 2.19 4.34 -0.54
CA ASP A 123 1.00 3.73 0.02
C ASP A 123 0.35 2.86 -1.06
N ILE A 124 0.59 1.55 -1.01
CA ILE A 124 0.04 0.58 -1.98
C ILE A 124 -0.88 -0.39 -1.25
N PHE A 125 -2.06 -0.63 -1.81
CA PHE A 125 -3.09 -1.51 -1.26
C PHE A 125 -3.40 -2.64 -2.25
N VAL A 126 -3.38 -3.89 -1.80
CA VAL A 126 -3.93 -5.01 -2.57
C VAL A 126 -5.29 -5.38 -2.00
N GLN A 127 -6.28 -5.54 -2.87
CA GLN A 127 -7.67 -5.67 -2.45
C GLN A 127 -8.45 -6.66 -3.33
N ALA A 128 -9.39 -7.38 -2.72
CA ALA A 128 -10.32 -8.26 -3.41
C ALA A 128 -11.58 -7.50 -3.88
N TRP A 129 -12.09 -7.91 -5.05
CA TRP A 129 -13.29 -7.37 -5.70
C TRP A 129 -14.31 -8.47 -6.01
N TYR A 130 -14.38 -9.52 -5.18
CA TYR A 130 -15.13 -10.74 -5.47
C TYR A 130 -14.80 -11.30 -6.86
N GLN A 131 -15.80 -11.50 -7.75
CA GLN A 131 -15.57 -12.08 -9.07
C GLN A 131 -14.81 -11.12 -9.99
N GLY A 132 -14.81 -9.82 -9.71
CA GLY A 132 -13.91 -8.84 -10.36
C GLY A 132 -12.43 -9.03 -10.04
N GLY A 133 -12.09 -10.07 -9.26
CA GLY A 133 -10.72 -10.47 -9.03
C GLY A 133 -10.07 -9.65 -7.93
N LEU A 134 -8.87 -9.16 -8.21
CA LEU A 134 -8.12 -8.30 -7.30
C LEU A 134 -7.45 -7.15 -8.04
N SER A 135 -7.29 -6.04 -7.34
CA SER A 135 -6.55 -4.86 -7.79
C SER A 135 -5.42 -4.55 -6.82
N VAL A 136 -4.33 -4.00 -7.36
CA VAL A 136 -3.25 -3.38 -6.62
C VAL A 136 -3.28 -1.90 -6.93
N ILE A 137 -3.44 -1.08 -5.90
CA ILE A 137 -3.81 0.32 -5.97
C ILE A 137 -2.69 1.13 -5.32
N ASP A 138 -2.10 2.07 -6.04
CA ASP A 138 -1.26 3.11 -5.43
C ASP A 138 -2.14 4.29 -5.04
N PHE A 139 -2.20 4.57 -3.74
CA PHE A 139 -2.93 5.70 -3.14
C PHE A 139 -1.99 6.63 -2.37
N THR A 140 -0.71 6.66 -2.76
CA THR A 140 0.27 7.60 -2.21
C THR A 140 -0.19 9.04 -2.36
N ASP A 141 -0.80 9.37 -3.51
CA ASP A 141 -1.66 10.55 -3.62
C ASP A 141 -3.11 10.13 -3.35
N SER A 142 -3.62 10.50 -2.18
CA SER A 142 -4.97 10.14 -1.75
C SER A 142 -6.07 10.80 -2.58
N ALA A 143 -5.76 11.83 -3.36
CA ALA A 143 -6.72 12.46 -4.27
C ALA A 143 -6.78 11.77 -5.64
N HIS A 144 -5.73 11.03 -6.02
CA HIS A 144 -5.59 10.41 -7.35
C HIS A 144 -5.11 8.95 -7.27
N PRO A 145 -5.86 8.05 -6.60
CA PRO A 145 -5.50 6.63 -6.53
C PRO A 145 -5.47 6.01 -7.93
N THR A 146 -4.47 5.18 -8.19
CA THR A 146 -4.25 4.57 -9.51
C THR A 146 -4.08 3.05 -9.39
N GLU A 147 -4.79 2.31 -10.23
CA GLU A 147 -4.57 0.86 -10.36
C GLU A 147 -3.23 0.61 -11.07
N ILE A 148 -2.36 -0.18 -10.44
CA ILE A 148 -1.00 -0.47 -10.94
C ILE A 148 -0.77 -1.93 -11.31
N ALA A 149 -1.67 -2.82 -10.88
CA ALA A 149 -1.76 -4.21 -11.31
C ALA A 149 -3.15 -4.77 -10.99
N TYR A 150 -3.58 -5.81 -11.69
CA TYR A 150 -4.82 -6.53 -11.40
C TYR A 150 -4.70 -7.99 -11.80
N PHE A 151 -5.62 -8.81 -11.30
CA PHE A 151 -5.82 -10.17 -11.76
C PHE A 151 -7.30 -10.52 -11.69
N ASP A 152 -7.86 -10.98 -12.81
CA ASP A 152 -9.27 -11.31 -12.98
C ASP A 152 -9.38 -12.62 -13.81
N ARG A 153 -10.32 -13.48 -13.44
CA ARG A 153 -10.63 -14.75 -14.10
C ARG A 153 -11.92 -14.71 -14.91
N GLY A 154 -12.71 -13.66 -14.76
CA GLY A 154 -14.08 -13.62 -15.24
C GLY A 154 -15.03 -14.53 -14.43
N PRO A 155 -16.25 -14.71 -14.94
CA PRO A 155 -17.35 -15.25 -14.17
C PRO A 155 -17.14 -16.71 -13.81
N ILE A 156 -17.70 -17.12 -12.67
CA ILE A 156 -17.76 -18.52 -12.25
C ILE A 156 -18.63 -19.33 -13.21
N ASP A 157 -19.77 -18.77 -13.59
CA ASP A 157 -20.71 -19.33 -14.55
C ASP A 157 -21.06 -18.28 -15.60
N ALA A 158 -21.05 -18.67 -16.88
CA ALA A 158 -21.21 -17.73 -17.99
C ALA A 158 -22.68 -17.27 -18.18
N GLU A 159 -23.64 -18.01 -17.63
CA GLU A 159 -25.07 -17.78 -17.83
C GLU A 159 -25.73 -17.23 -16.56
N ASP A 160 -25.38 -17.78 -15.41
CA ASP A 160 -26.02 -17.48 -14.12
C ASP A 160 -25.10 -16.72 -13.16
N LEU A 161 -25.67 -15.73 -12.45
CA LEU A 161 -24.96 -15.14 -11.32
C LEU A 161 -24.92 -16.12 -10.16
N VAL A 162 -23.70 -16.54 -9.80
CA VAL A 162 -23.42 -17.33 -8.60
C VAL A 162 -22.42 -16.59 -7.72
N LEU A 163 -22.61 -16.67 -6.40
CA LEU A 163 -21.67 -16.05 -5.46
C LEU A 163 -20.29 -16.70 -5.60
N GLY A 164 -19.26 -15.90 -5.88
CA GLY A 164 -17.90 -16.37 -6.03
C GLY A 164 -16.86 -15.26 -5.93
N GLY A 165 -15.65 -15.57 -6.37
CA GLY A 165 -14.55 -14.63 -6.43
C GLY A 165 -13.79 -14.47 -5.12
N PHE A 166 -12.79 -13.58 -5.09
CA PHE A 166 -11.92 -13.41 -3.93
C PHE A 166 -12.70 -12.83 -2.76
N TRP A 167 -12.74 -13.55 -1.64
CA TRP A 167 -13.20 -13.03 -0.36
C TRP A 167 -12.15 -12.13 0.30
N SER A 168 -10.87 -12.38 0.10
CA SER A 168 -9.83 -11.50 0.62
C SER A 168 -8.53 -11.70 -0.11
N THR A 169 -7.75 -10.63 -0.26
CA THR A 169 -6.40 -10.68 -0.79
C THR A 169 -5.44 -10.00 0.16
N TYR A 170 -4.40 -10.72 0.59
CA TYR A 170 -3.45 -10.20 1.56
C TYR A 170 -2.02 -10.32 1.06
N TRP A 171 -1.20 -9.31 1.32
CA TRP A 171 0.24 -9.36 1.10
C TRP A 171 0.93 -10.01 2.30
N TYR A 172 1.78 -11.00 2.04
CA TYR A 172 2.63 -11.59 3.07
C TYR A 172 3.90 -12.17 2.43
N GLY A 173 5.07 -11.90 3.01
CA GLY A 173 6.34 -12.55 2.63
C GLY A 173 6.69 -12.48 1.13
N GLY A 174 6.43 -11.35 0.45
CA GLY A 174 6.74 -11.20 -0.97
C GLY A 174 5.70 -11.78 -1.94
N LYS A 175 4.53 -12.17 -1.42
CA LYS A 175 3.43 -12.80 -2.19
C LYS A 175 2.08 -12.15 -1.85
N ILE A 176 1.15 -12.27 -2.80
CA ILE A 176 -0.26 -11.96 -2.59
C ILE A 176 -1.00 -13.29 -2.45
N TYR A 177 -1.73 -13.46 -1.35
CA TYR A 177 -2.57 -14.62 -1.08
C TYR A 177 -4.03 -14.22 -1.28
N GLY A 178 -4.67 -14.78 -2.31
CA GLY A 178 -6.07 -14.55 -2.62
C GLY A 178 -6.91 -15.78 -2.29
N THR A 179 -7.80 -15.68 -1.31
CA THR A 179 -8.76 -16.75 -1.00
C THR A 179 -10.07 -16.50 -1.70
N GLU A 180 -10.46 -17.40 -2.58
CA GLU A 180 -11.62 -17.35 -3.44
C GLU A 180 -12.68 -18.35 -2.93
N ILE A 181 -13.97 -17.99 -3.05
CA ILE A 181 -15.09 -18.72 -2.44
C ILE A 181 -15.29 -20.14 -3.00
N VAL A 182 -14.99 -20.38 -4.29
CA VAL A 182 -15.35 -21.58 -5.06
C VAL A 182 -14.13 -22.35 -5.62
N ARG A 183 -13.26 -21.66 -6.35
CA ARG A 183 -12.01 -22.05 -7.02
C ARG A 183 -10.81 -22.20 -6.06
N GLY A 184 -10.84 -21.66 -4.84
CA GLY A 184 -9.85 -21.97 -3.79
C GLY A 184 -8.80 -20.88 -3.52
N LEU A 185 -7.51 -21.24 -3.44
CA LEU A 185 -6.42 -20.32 -3.04
C LEU A 185 -5.48 -20.01 -4.21
N ASP A 186 -5.20 -18.73 -4.41
CA ASP A 186 -4.12 -18.25 -5.26
C ASP A 186 -2.96 -17.66 -4.48
N VAL A 187 -1.75 -17.93 -4.96
CA VAL A 187 -0.52 -17.33 -4.48
C VAL A 187 0.19 -16.66 -5.64
N LEU A 188 0.14 -15.33 -5.67
CA LEU A 188 0.58 -14.50 -6.77
C LEU A 188 1.86 -13.75 -6.40
N SER A 189 2.64 -13.38 -7.41
CA SER A 189 3.84 -12.55 -7.25
C SER A 189 3.71 -11.31 -8.12
N LEU A 190 4.08 -10.16 -7.57
CA LEU A 190 4.25 -8.95 -8.38
C LEU A 190 5.45 -9.13 -9.31
N VAL A 191 5.34 -8.56 -10.51
CA VAL A 191 6.41 -8.51 -11.51
C VAL A 191 6.69 -7.06 -11.87
N PRO A 192 7.92 -6.73 -12.31
CA PRO A 192 8.25 -5.36 -12.69
C PRO A 192 7.33 -4.82 -13.81
N SER A 193 6.97 -3.55 -13.70
CA SER A 193 6.16 -2.80 -14.67
C SER A 193 6.57 -1.33 -14.69
N ASP A 194 5.94 -0.52 -15.53
CA ASP A 194 6.15 0.94 -15.55
C ASP A 194 5.82 1.59 -14.19
N HIS A 195 4.89 1.00 -13.44
CA HIS A 195 4.44 1.49 -12.13
C HIS A 195 5.27 0.97 -10.96
N LEU A 196 5.96 -0.16 -11.11
CA LEU A 196 6.64 -0.82 -10.00
C LEU A 196 7.94 -1.48 -10.47
N SER A 197 9.07 -1.00 -9.95
CA SER A 197 10.39 -1.51 -10.31
C SER A 197 10.70 -2.84 -9.62
N ARG A 198 11.75 -3.54 -10.12
CA ARG A 198 12.27 -4.74 -9.45
C ARG A 198 12.75 -4.43 -8.02
N ASN A 199 13.39 -3.29 -7.81
CA ASN A 199 13.90 -2.92 -6.48
C ASN A 199 12.74 -2.59 -5.52
N GLU A 200 11.66 -1.96 -5.99
CA GLU A 200 10.48 -1.71 -5.16
C GLU A 200 9.81 -3.01 -4.71
N ILE A 201 9.66 -3.99 -5.62
CA ILE A 201 9.12 -5.31 -5.29
C ILE A 201 10.01 -6.03 -4.27
N ALA A 202 11.33 -6.00 -4.51
CA ALA A 202 12.29 -6.63 -3.60
C ALA A 202 12.32 -5.94 -2.23
N ALA A 203 12.28 -4.61 -2.19
CA ALA A 203 12.22 -3.85 -0.94
C ALA A 203 10.94 -4.12 -0.15
N ALA A 204 9.80 -4.33 -0.81
CA ALA A 204 8.56 -4.73 -0.13
C ALA A 204 8.65 -6.10 0.54
N ALA A 205 9.49 -7.01 0.04
CA ALA A 205 9.75 -8.29 0.68
C ALA A 205 10.71 -8.18 1.87
N LEU A 206 11.46 -7.09 2.00
CA LEU A 206 12.37 -6.80 3.13
C LEU A 206 11.69 -6.06 4.29
N ALA A 207 10.43 -5.68 4.14
CA ALA A 207 9.68 -4.99 5.19
C ALA A 207 9.57 -5.86 6.44
N ASP A 208 10.00 -5.34 7.58
CA ASP A 208 9.83 -5.96 8.88
C ASP A 208 8.49 -5.54 9.48
N ALA A 209 7.59 -6.53 9.59
CA ALA A 209 6.27 -6.36 10.20
C ALA A 209 6.21 -6.82 11.68
N GLY A 210 7.36 -7.11 12.30
CA GLY A 210 7.41 -7.51 13.72
C GLY A 210 6.94 -8.93 14.01
N GLY A 211 6.99 -9.82 13.00
CA GLY A 211 6.66 -11.24 13.12
C GLY A 211 5.27 -11.60 12.59
N VAL A 212 4.26 -11.65 13.46
CA VAL A 212 2.92 -12.14 13.11
C VAL A 212 2.15 -11.10 12.29
N PHE A 213 1.72 -11.47 11.09
CA PHE A 213 0.85 -10.65 10.28
C PHE A 213 -0.63 -10.81 10.68
N ASN A 214 -1.29 -9.70 10.99
CA ASN A 214 -2.73 -9.61 11.19
C ASN A 214 -3.25 -8.38 10.43
N PRO A 215 -4.10 -8.54 9.39
CA PRO A 215 -4.55 -7.41 8.58
C PRO A 215 -5.40 -6.40 9.37
N GLN A 216 -6.05 -6.79 10.46
CA GLN A 216 -6.83 -5.91 11.33
C GLN A 216 -6.04 -5.35 12.53
N GLN A 217 -4.79 -5.76 12.73
CA GLN A 217 -3.88 -5.18 13.72
C GLN A 217 -2.60 -4.72 13.02
N GLN A 218 -2.62 -3.49 12.56
CA GLN A 218 -1.54 -2.92 11.76
C GLN A 218 -0.49 -2.26 12.65
N PHE A 219 0.76 -2.57 12.38
CA PHE A 219 1.92 -1.87 12.94
C PHE A 219 2.66 -1.16 11.80
N PRO A 220 3.31 -0.02 12.07
CA PRO A 220 4.24 0.55 11.12
C PRO A 220 5.30 -0.49 10.76
N VAL A 221 5.46 -0.77 9.47
CA VAL A 221 6.59 -1.56 8.99
C VAL A 221 7.79 -0.65 8.80
N ALA A 222 8.98 -1.24 8.95
CA ALA A 222 10.24 -0.59 8.67
C ALA A 222 11.05 -1.41 7.67
N TRP A 223 12.01 -0.77 7.02
CA TRP A 223 12.92 -1.42 6.09
C TRP A 223 14.35 -1.32 6.62
N PRO A 224 15.19 -2.35 6.41
CA PRO A 224 16.59 -2.30 6.78
C PRO A 224 17.34 -1.25 5.94
N ALA A 225 18.49 -0.82 6.44
CA ALA A 225 19.44 -0.03 5.67
C ALA A 225 20.15 -0.93 4.64
N ASP A 226 19.45 -1.26 3.56
CA ASP A 226 19.89 -2.21 2.54
C ASP A 226 20.01 -1.52 1.17
N PRO A 227 21.02 -1.83 0.35
CA PRO A 227 21.16 -1.27 -0.99
C PRO A 227 19.93 -1.41 -1.89
N VAL A 228 19.15 -2.50 -1.77
CA VAL A 228 17.90 -2.71 -2.50
C VAL A 228 16.84 -1.67 -2.11
N VAL A 229 16.74 -1.34 -0.83
CA VAL A 229 15.80 -0.33 -0.31
C VAL A 229 16.21 1.06 -0.83
N ALA A 230 17.50 1.38 -0.82
CA ALA A 230 18.01 2.63 -1.39
C ALA A 230 17.73 2.72 -2.90
N ARG A 231 17.96 1.64 -3.65
CA ARG A 231 17.63 1.57 -5.09
C ARG A 231 16.14 1.76 -5.36
N ALA A 232 15.26 1.25 -4.50
CA ALA A 232 13.81 1.45 -4.64
C ALA A 232 13.44 2.96 -4.60
N TYR A 233 14.03 3.73 -3.67
CA TYR A 233 13.84 5.17 -3.65
C TYR A 233 14.45 5.87 -4.88
N VAL A 234 15.64 5.43 -5.33
CA VAL A 234 16.26 5.97 -6.55
C VAL A 234 15.37 5.75 -7.77
N ASP A 235 14.81 4.55 -7.95
CA ASP A 235 13.89 4.24 -9.05
C ASP A 235 12.63 5.13 -9.02
N GLN A 236 12.06 5.35 -7.83
CA GLN A 236 10.90 6.24 -7.65
C GLN A 236 11.23 7.70 -7.98
N LEU A 237 12.38 8.19 -7.51
CA LEU A 237 12.83 9.56 -7.75
C LEU A 237 13.22 9.78 -9.21
N GLN A 238 13.81 8.78 -9.87
CA GLN A 238 14.07 8.81 -11.31
C GLN A 238 12.76 8.92 -12.10
N ARG A 239 11.77 8.07 -11.79
CA ARG A 239 10.47 8.07 -12.48
C ARG A 239 9.71 9.38 -12.32
N THR A 240 9.89 10.09 -11.22
CA THR A 240 9.23 11.37 -10.94
C THR A 240 10.09 12.60 -11.23
N GLY A 241 11.32 12.41 -11.74
CA GLY A 241 12.26 13.51 -12.00
C GLY A 241 12.81 14.20 -10.74
N GLY A 242 12.72 13.57 -9.57
CA GLY A 242 13.18 14.09 -8.28
C GLY A 242 14.70 14.04 -8.07
N LEU A 243 15.46 13.43 -8.98
CA LEU A 243 16.92 13.43 -8.97
C LEU A 243 17.50 13.64 -10.40
N PRO A 244 18.58 14.43 -10.56
CA PRO A 244 19.29 14.55 -11.83
C PRO A 244 19.91 13.21 -12.27
N GLU A 245 19.95 12.94 -13.58
CA GLU A 245 20.52 11.70 -14.15
C GLU A 245 21.96 11.41 -13.68
N VAL A 246 22.80 12.45 -13.58
CA VAL A 246 24.17 12.33 -13.08
C VAL A 246 24.20 11.78 -11.65
N ARG A 247 23.26 12.22 -10.79
CA ARG A 247 23.18 11.76 -9.40
C ARG A 247 22.64 10.35 -9.30
N ILE A 248 21.69 9.99 -10.16
CA ILE A 248 21.19 8.61 -10.27
C ILE A 248 22.35 7.67 -10.63
N ALA A 249 23.20 8.04 -11.59
CA ALA A 249 24.35 7.24 -11.98
C ALA A 249 25.38 7.07 -10.85
N GLU A 250 25.70 8.16 -10.14
CA GLU A 250 26.60 8.13 -8.97
C GLU A 250 26.04 7.23 -7.85
N LEU A 251 24.76 7.38 -7.52
CA LEU A 251 24.07 6.56 -6.53
C LEU A 251 24.07 5.09 -6.93
N SER A 252 23.75 4.77 -8.20
CA SER A 252 23.76 3.40 -8.70
C SER A 252 25.13 2.75 -8.52
N THR A 253 26.20 3.43 -8.92
CA THR A 253 27.57 2.91 -8.81
C THR A 253 27.97 2.68 -7.34
N ALA A 254 27.65 3.63 -6.46
CA ALA A 254 27.94 3.49 -5.03
C ALA A 254 27.16 2.34 -4.39
N LEU A 255 25.87 2.18 -4.73
CA LEU A 255 25.01 1.11 -4.21
C LEU A 255 25.39 -0.27 -4.75
N ASP A 256 25.87 -0.37 -5.99
CA ASP A 256 26.39 -1.61 -6.57
C ASP A 256 27.64 -2.09 -5.83
N ARG A 257 28.58 -1.17 -5.55
CA ARG A 257 29.76 -1.47 -4.75
C ARG A 257 29.37 -1.82 -3.31
N ALA A 258 28.45 -1.06 -2.70
CA ALA A 258 28.01 -1.31 -1.32
C ALA A 258 27.37 -2.69 -1.17
N ALA A 259 26.53 -3.11 -2.12
CA ALA A 259 25.95 -4.44 -2.15
C ALA A 259 27.03 -5.53 -2.19
N ALA A 260 28.05 -5.38 -3.05
CA ALA A 260 29.14 -6.35 -3.16
C ALA A 260 29.97 -6.46 -1.88
N GLU A 261 30.32 -5.34 -1.24
CA GLU A 261 31.10 -5.34 0.01
C GLU A 261 30.29 -5.95 1.17
N LEU A 262 29.02 -5.58 1.32
CA LEU A 262 28.14 -6.12 2.37
C LEU A 262 27.90 -7.63 2.20
N GLU A 263 27.67 -8.10 0.96
CA GLU A 263 27.56 -9.54 0.67
C GLU A 263 28.84 -10.31 0.99
N ALA A 264 30.01 -9.69 0.79
CA ALA A 264 31.30 -10.26 1.16
C ALA A 264 31.61 -10.17 2.68
N GLY A 265 30.79 -9.47 3.46
CA GLY A 265 31.07 -9.17 4.87
C GLY A 265 32.29 -8.27 5.06
N ALA A 266 32.62 -7.47 4.04
CA ALA A 266 33.76 -6.56 4.02
C ALA A 266 33.33 -5.13 4.35
N GLY A 267 34.28 -4.34 4.85
CA GLY A 267 34.11 -2.92 5.12
C GLY A 267 34.88 -2.08 4.10
N ASP A 268 34.39 -0.87 3.84
CA ASP A 268 34.95 0.08 2.88
C ASP A 268 34.71 1.52 3.38
N ALA A 269 35.67 2.03 4.16
CA ALA A 269 35.57 3.35 4.80
C ALA A 269 35.49 4.51 3.79
N ASP A 270 36.11 4.36 2.62
CA ASP A 270 36.05 5.34 1.55
C ASP A 270 34.65 5.37 0.92
N LEU A 271 34.08 4.19 0.65
CA LEU A 271 32.70 4.08 0.17
C LEU A 271 31.69 4.57 1.21
N ALA A 272 31.89 4.26 2.50
CA ALA A 272 31.05 4.79 3.58
C ALA A 272 31.04 6.33 3.58
N SER A 273 32.22 6.95 3.45
CA SER A 273 32.35 8.42 3.36
C SER A 273 31.69 9.00 2.11
N GLN A 274 31.76 8.28 0.98
CA GLN A 274 31.07 8.64 -0.25
C GLN A 274 29.55 8.58 -0.07
N LEU A 275 29.02 7.52 0.56
CA LEU A 275 27.59 7.36 0.83
C LEU A 275 27.07 8.44 1.79
N ASP A 276 27.83 8.82 2.82
CA ASP A 276 27.48 9.94 3.70
C ASP A 276 27.38 11.27 2.93
N SER A 277 28.31 11.50 1.99
CA SER A 277 28.31 12.70 1.15
C SER A 277 27.11 12.72 0.21
N LEU A 278 26.78 11.59 -0.40
CA LEU A 278 25.58 11.43 -1.23
C LEU A 278 24.30 11.62 -0.40
N ALA A 279 24.26 11.08 0.82
CA ALA A 279 23.15 11.22 1.75
C ALA A 279 22.89 12.70 2.13
N ALA A 280 23.95 13.44 2.43
CA ALA A 280 23.85 14.87 2.73
C ALA A 280 23.36 15.68 1.51
N PHE A 281 23.79 15.31 0.31
CA PHE A 281 23.32 15.95 -0.92
C PHE A 281 21.83 15.71 -1.16
N VAL A 282 21.36 14.47 -1.10
CA VAL A 282 19.94 14.16 -1.35
C VAL A 282 19.03 14.82 -0.31
N ALA A 283 19.47 14.91 0.95
CA ALA A 283 18.72 15.60 2.01
C ALA A 283 18.65 17.13 1.82
N GLY A 284 19.62 17.72 1.11
CA GLY A 284 19.67 19.15 0.81
C GLY A 284 19.01 19.56 -0.51
N GLY A 285 18.47 18.62 -1.28
CA GLY A 285 17.83 18.88 -2.57
C GLY A 285 16.54 19.69 -2.43
N GLN A 286 16.30 20.61 -3.36
CA GLN A 286 14.97 21.21 -3.53
C GLN A 286 14.06 20.20 -4.21
N ALA A 287 12.92 19.92 -3.59
CA ALA A 287 11.95 18.97 -4.08
C ALA A 287 10.54 19.45 -3.73
N ASP A 288 9.56 18.96 -4.49
CA ASP A 288 8.15 19.12 -4.13
C ASP A 288 7.84 18.35 -2.83
N SER A 289 6.71 18.65 -2.19
CA SER A 289 6.29 18.03 -0.92
C SER A 289 6.38 16.51 -0.95
N ASP A 290 5.97 15.91 -2.07
CA ASP A 290 5.81 14.46 -2.23
C ASP A 290 7.16 13.75 -2.42
N GLN A 291 8.14 14.47 -2.97
CA GLN A 291 9.49 13.95 -3.20
C GLN A 291 10.41 14.17 -1.99
N SER A 292 10.15 15.22 -1.19
CA SER A 292 10.93 15.58 -0.02
C SER A 292 11.01 14.43 1.00
N GLY A 293 9.90 13.72 1.23
CA GLY A 293 9.88 12.56 2.11
C GLY A 293 10.77 11.41 1.60
N ARG A 294 10.73 11.11 0.30
CA ARG A 294 11.54 10.05 -0.32
C ARG A 294 13.02 10.38 -0.33
N LEU A 295 13.40 11.64 -0.58
CA LEU A 295 14.78 12.09 -0.51
C LEU A 295 15.34 11.98 0.91
N ALA A 296 14.56 12.39 1.92
CA ALA A 296 14.96 12.26 3.32
C ALA A 296 15.11 10.79 3.72
N ALA A 297 14.19 9.93 3.29
CA ALA A 297 14.25 8.49 3.55
C ALA A 297 15.47 7.85 2.86
N LEU A 298 15.73 8.16 1.59
CA LEU A 298 16.92 7.72 0.87
C LEU A 298 18.20 8.15 1.60
N GLY A 299 18.30 9.41 2.02
CA GLY A 299 19.45 9.90 2.79
C GLY A 299 19.61 9.22 4.16
N GLY A 300 18.50 8.79 4.78
CA GLY A 300 18.53 7.93 5.97
C GLY A 300 19.09 6.54 5.66
N THR A 301 18.58 5.89 4.62
CA THR A 301 19.02 4.56 4.19
C THR A 301 20.50 4.55 3.80
N LEU A 302 20.98 5.54 3.05
CA LEU A 302 22.38 5.66 2.65
C LEU A 302 23.33 5.77 3.85
N ARG A 303 22.96 6.54 4.89
CA ARG A 303 23.74 6.64 6.13
C ARG A 303 23.79 5.32 6.89
N GLY A 304 22.68 4.59 6.96
CA GLY A 304 22.67 3.27 7.58
C GLY A 304 23.52 2.25 6.82
N ILE A 305 23.53 2.30 5.47
CA ILE A 305 24.43 1.46 4.66
C ILE A 305 25.89 1.85 4.93
N ALA A 306 26.20 3.15 4.99
CA ALA A 306 27.54 3.64 5.31
C ALA A 306 28.02 3.16 6.69
N GLU A 307 27.14 3.13 7.69
CA GLU A 307 27.45 2.57 9.01
C GLU A 307 27.80 1.09 8.96
N GLY A 308 27.09 0.30 8.14
CA GLY A 308 27.38 -1.13 7.95
C GLY A 308 28.70 -1.42 7.23
N LEU A 309 29.25 -0.45 6.50
CA LEU A 309 30.52 -0.57 5.78
C LEU A 309 31.74 -0.10 6.58
N ARG A 310 31.56 0.44 7.79
CA ARG A 310 32.67 0.87 8.66
C ARG A 310 33.21 -0.29 9.49
#